data_AF-W9SK09-F1
#
_entry.id   AF-W9SK09-F1
#
_cell.length_a   1.000
_cell.length_b   1.000
_cell.length_c   1.000
_cell.angle_alpha   90.00
_cell.angle_beta   90.00
_cell.angle_gamma   90.00
#
_symmetry.space_group_name_H-M   'P 1'
#
loop_
_entity.id
_entity.type
_entity.pdbx_description
1 polymer ?
#
loop_
_entity_poly.entity_id
_entity_poly.type
_entity_poly.pdbx_seq_one_letter_code
_entity_poly.pdbx_strand_id
1 'polypeptide(L)'
;MEIWSINVMVLVFVALPSFQAYAYTKNTLNIDCGATTQSEDNTTYLRWETDDEYTKTGNNEFLVFTNASFYPMKTLRSFPIGDKNCYNLPFEPQAKYILRAGFYYGNHDNLLKPPTFVLEVDRKLSVTVTTSLDHVPFISTIESQQLYGKDTYKLMQNHTALYLEKRINYGANETFPERLSIDADEFNRIWKPEEIPSYRSLTPGFDVTITGWATHSENYPPFAVLWYAIEAYNSSESIFLPVTFQEKKSQAAYFVFYFASFVYYPNITSRTVSIYIDGEEKVLTEIPDAYKGIFPVVSIYPVNTTNGTVNVTISAVEGSPLPPLLCAMEVFTTMSEVVSKASDHDYINFSLVLVFFLVLSLSLSGL
;
A
#
# COMPACT_ATOMS: atom_id res chain seq x y z
N MET A 1 -22.33 -51.12 56.66
CA MET A 1 -21.37 -51.04 55.54
C MET A 1 -21.66 -49.75 54.80
N GLU A 2 -20.98 -48.67 55.19
CA GLU A 2 -21.06 -47.39 54.47
C GLU A 2 -20.10 -47.45 53.28
N ILE A 3 -20.64 -47.21 52.08
CA ILE A 3 -19.88 -47.16 50.84
C ILE A 3 -19.52 -45.69 50.62
N TRP A 4 -18.24 -45.36 50.74
CA TRP A 4 -17.71 -44.04 50.40
C TRP A 4 -17.46 -44.00 48.89
N SER A 5 -18.24 -43.19 48.16
CA SER A 5 -17.98 -42.90 46.75
C SER A 5 -16.87 -41.83 46.65
N ILE A 6 -15.71 -42.21 46.10
CA ILE A 6 -14.64 -41.28 45.75
C ILE A 6 -14.99 -40.67 44.39
N ASN A 7 -15.40 -39.40 44.36
CA ASN A 7 -15.52 -38.64 43.13
C ASN A 7 -14.11 -38.17 42.71
N VAL A 8 -13.57 -38.78 41.65
CA VAL A 8 -12.33 -38.31 41.00
C VAL A 8 -12.72 -37.20 40.01
N MET A 9 -12.41 -35.96 40.36
CA MET A 9 -12.58 -34.82 39.45
C MET A 9 -11.41 -34.80 38.46
N VAL A 10 -11.63 -35.26 37.23
CA VAL A 10 -10.63 -35.18 36.15
C VAL A 10 -10.66 -33.76 35.59
N LEU A 11 -9.65 -32.97 35.92
CA LEU A 11 -9.39 -31.67 35.30
C LEU A 11 -8.83 -31.90 33.88
N VAL A 12 -9.69 -31.77 32.88
CA VAL A 12 -9.27 -31.69 31.47
C VAL A 12 -8.75 -30.27 31.24
N PHE A 13 -7.43 -30.10 31.23
CA PHE A 13 -6.81 -28.87 30.73
C PHE A 13 -7.01 -28.83 29.23
N VAL A 14 -8.01 -28.08 28.76
CA VAL A 14 -8.06 -27.65 27.37
C VAL A 14 -6.90 -26.68 27.20
N ALA A 15 -5.86 -27.10 26.48
CA ALA A 15 -4.79 -26.21 26.09
C ALA A 15 -5.41 -25.08 25.25
N LEU A 16 -5.60 -23.91 25.88
CA LEU A 16 -5.89 -22.70 25.13
C LEU A 16 -4.72 -22.50 24.17
N PRO A 17 -4.96 -22.14 22.89
CA PRO A 17 -3.87 -21.79 21.99
C PRO A 17 -3.06 -20.70 22.68
N SER A 18 -1.81 -21.02 23.00
CA SER A 18 -0.88 -20.09 23.62
C SER A 18 -0.77 -18.89 22.68
N PHE A 19 -1.27 -17.73 23.12
CA PHE A 19 -0.93 -16.48 22.47
C PHE A 19 0.58 -16.33 22.60
N GLN A 20 1.28 -16.44 21.47
CA GLN A 20 2.71 -16.22 21.43
C GLN A 20 2.92 -14.72 21.60
N ALA A 21 3.15 -14.29 22.84
CA ALA A 21 3.55 -12.93 23.13
C ALA A 21 4.98 -12.75 22.61
N TYR A 22 5.16 -11.82 21.68
CA TYR A 22 6.48 -11.49 21.18
C TYR A 22 7.27 -10.71 22.24
N ALA A 23 8.54 -11.08 22.44
CA ALA A 23 9.42 -10.37 23.36
C ALA A 23 9.82 -8.96 22.85
N TYR A 24 9.63 -8.69 21.55
CA TYR A 24 9.97 -7.44 20.88
C TYR A 24 9.03 -7.18 19.70
N THR A 25 8.69 -5.92 19.45
CA THR A 25 7.84 -5.49 18.31
C THR A 25 8.70 -5.15 17.10
N LYS A 26 8.23 -5.47 15.88
CA LYS A 26 8.95 -5.16 14.64
C LYS A 26 8.34 -3.95 13.94
N ASN A 27 9.21 -3.00 13.59
CA ASN A 27 8.85 -1.81 12.82
C ASN A 27 8.75 -2.12 11.32
N THR A 28 9.52 -3.10 10.85
CA THR A 28 9.50 -3.59 9.47
C THR A 28 9.46 -5.11 9.50
N LEU A 29 8.64 -5.69 8.62
CA LEU A 29 8.46 -7.13 8.49
C LEU A 29 8.32 -7.47 7.01
N ASN A 30 9.09 -8.41 6.49
CA ASN A 30 8.83 -8.98 5.16
C ASN A 30 8.96 -10.49 5.28
N ILE A 31 7.84 -11.19 5.11
CA ILE A 31 7.72 -12.64 5.30
C ILE A 31 7.52 -13.28 3.93
N ASP A 32 8.41 -14.20 3.58
CA ASP A 32 8.27 -15.09 2.43
C ASP A 32 7.59 -16.37 2.91
N CYS A 33 6.30 -16.50 2.59
CA CYS A 33 5.44 -17.52 3.16
C CYS A 33 5.76 -18.89 2.53
N GLY A 34 5.94 -19.91 3.36
CA GLY A 34 6.35 -21.24 2.92
C GLY A 34 7.86 -21.39 2.65
N ALA A 35 8.65 -20.31 2.71
CA ALA A 35 10.10 -20.39 2.55
C ALA A 35 10.76 -21.14 3.71
N THR A 36 11.84 -21.87 3.41
CA THR A 36 12.65 -22.59 4.42
C THR A 36 13.93 -21.85 4.80
N THR A 37 14.25 -20.77 4.09
CA THR A 37 15.48 -19.99 4.28
C THR A 37 15.18 -18.51 4.09
N GLN A 38 15.86 -17.68 4.88
CA GLN A 38 15.83 -16.23 4.71
C GLN A 38 16.48 -15.81 3.39
N SER A 39 16.08 -14.66 2.86
CA SER A 39 16.67 -14.07 1.66
C SER A 39 16.77 -12.56 1.75
N GLU A 40 17.53 -11.95 0.84
CA GLU A 40 17.65 -10.50 0.72
C GLU A 40 17.50 -10.11 -0.76
N ASP A 41 16.70 -9.07 -1.03
CA ASP A 41 16.56 -8.52 -2.36
C ASP A 41 17.66 -7.48 -2.61
N ASN A 42 18.56 -7.77 -3.55
CA ASN A 42 19.70 -6.91 -3.87
C ASN A 42 19.32 -5.56 -4.51
N THR A 43 18.08 -5.41 -4.99
CA THR A 43 17.59 -4.17 -5.61
C THR A 43 16.97 -3.26 -4.57
N THR A 44 16.15 -3.81 -3.69
CA THR A 44 15.40 -3.04 -2.68
C THR A 44 16.07 -2.99 -1.31
N TYR A 45 17.05 -3.87 -1.09
CA TYR A 45 17.71 -4.17 0.21
C TYR A 45 16.75 -4.69 1.28
N LEU A 46 15.62 -5.26 0.86
CA LEU A 46 14.66 -5.85 1.79
C LEU A 46 15.11 -7.25 2.20
N ARG A 47 15.15 -7.46 3.51
CA ARG A 47 15.34 -8.77 4.11
C ARG A 47 14.00 -9.47 4.29
N TRP A 48 13.97 -10.72 3.86
CA TRP A 48 12.82 -11.61 3.89
C TRP A 48 13.10 -12.76 4.84
N GLU A 49 12.18 -12.99 5.77
CA GLU A 49 12.24 -14.08 6.73
C GLU A 49 11.19 -15.15 6.44
N THR A 50 11.39 -16.34 7.02
CA THR A 50 10.40 -17.42 6.90
C THR A 50 9.19 -17.14 7.79
N ASP A 51 8.08 -17.81 7.49
CA ASP A 51 6.84 -17.66 8.25
C ASP A 51 6.72 -18.54 9.49
N ASP A 52 7.74 -19.34 9.80
CA ASP A 52 7.73 -20.36 10.85
C ASP A 52 7.43 -19.79 12.24
N GLU A 53 7.80 -18.52 12.50
CA GLU A 53 7.54 -17.86 13.78
C GLU A 53 6.12 -17.30 13.90
N TYR A 54 5.43 -17.07 12.77
CA TYR A 54 4.18 -16.30 12.71
C TYR A 54 2.93 -17.17 12.56
N THR A 55 3.08 -18.38 12.00
CA THR A 55 2.01 -19.36 11.86
C THR A 55 2.51 -20.78 12.08
N LYS A 56 1.64 -21.64 12.60
CA LYS A 56 1.92 -23.08 12.84
C LYS A 56 1.02 -24.01 12.03
N THR A 57 0.14 -23.46 11.21
CA THR A 57 -0.81 -24.21 10.39
C THR A 57 -0.51 -24.07 8.91
N GLY A 58 -1.19 -24.87 8.09
CA GLY A 58 -0.99 -24.87 6.64
C GLY A 58 0.25 -25.62 6.17
N ASN A 59 0.43 -25.68 4.85
CA ASN A 59 1.49 -26.41 4.19
C ASN A 59 2.38 -25.46 3.39
N ASN A 60 3.69 -25.64 3.49
CA ASN A 60 4.66 -24.92 2.67
C ASN A 60 4.68 -25.54 1.27
N GLU A 61 4.62 -24.70 0.24
CA GLU A 61 4.67 -25.14 -1.15
C GLU A 61 5.70 -24.33 -1.94
N PHE A 62 6.41 -25.02 -2.83
CA PHE A 62 7.38 -24.43 -3.74
C PHE A 62 6.82 -24.41 -5.16
N LEU A 63 6.92 -23.27 -5.83
CA LEU A 63 6.38 -23.08 -7.17
C LEU A 63 7.38 -23.53 -8.22
N VAL A 64 7.08 -24.66 -8.86
CA VAL A 64 7.93 -25.29 -9.90
C VAL A 64 7.94 -24.45 -11.19
N PHE A 65 6.82 -23.80 -11.51
CA PHE A 65 6.66 -22.94 -12.68
C PHE A 65 6.34 -21.52 -12.21
N THR A 66 7.36 -20.68 -12.15
CA THR A 66 7.17 -19.27 -11.83
C THR A 66 8.00 -18.40 -12.75
N ASN A 67 7.32 -17.50 -13.47
CA ASN A 67 7.95 -16.38 -14.16
C ASN A 67 8.10 -15.17 -13.22
N ALA A 68 7.86 -15.33 -11.90
CA ALA A 68 8.05 -14.25 -10.96
C ALA A 68 9.52 -13.84 -10.96
N SER A 69 9.78 -12.67 -11.55
CA SER A 69 11.07 -11.97 -11.46
C SER A 69 11.40 -11.56 -10.01
N PHE A 70 10.44 -11.67 -9.08
CA PHE A 70 10.54 -11.30 -7.68
C PHE A 70 10.82 -12.54 -6.81
N TYR A 71 11.97 -12.56 -6.13
CA TYR A 71 12.47 -13.70 -5.35
C TYR A 71 11.53 -14.17 -4.21
N PRO A 72 10.82 -13.28 -3.48
CA PRO A 72 9.91 -13.65 -2.38
C PRO A 72 8.57 -14.28 -2.76
N MET A 73 8.32 -14.61 -4.03
CA MET A 73 7.05 -15.23 -4.48
C MET A 73 7.28 -16.56 -5.19
N LYS A 74 8.40 -17.24 -4.88
CA LYS A 74 8.68 -18.61 -5.35
C LYS A 74 8.13 -19.67 -4.41
N THR A 75 7.71 -19.27 -3.23
CA THR A 75 7.06 -20.09 -2.21
C THR A 75 5.71 -19.50 -1.83
N LEU A 76 4.85 -20.36 -1.31
CA LEU A 76 3.60 -19.96 -0.67
C LEU A 76 3.28 -20.90 0.50
N ARG A 77 2.38 -20.46 1.36
CA ARG A 77 1.72 -21.32 2.35
C ARG A 77 0.24 -21.49 2.00
N SER A 78 -0.22 -22.73 1.88
CA SER A 78 -1.62 -23.08 1.65
C SER A 78 -2.32 -23.56 2.92
N PHE A 79 -3.64 -23.40 3.00
CA PHE A 79 -4.43 -23.69 4.20
C PHE A 79 -5.62 -24.62 3.90
N PRO A 80 -5.38 -25.93 3.67
CA PRO A 80 -6.45 -26.87 3.31
C PRO A 80 -7.31 -27.32 4.50
N ILE A 81 -6.92 -26.97 5.73
CA ILE A 81 -7.57 -27.44 6.96
C ILE A 81 -8.02 -26.24 7.79
N GLY A 82 -9.26 -26.32 8.26
CA GLY A 82 -9.87 -25.35 9.17
C GLY A 82 -10.51 -24.17 8.44
N ASP A 83 -11.56 -23.62 9.06
CA ASP A 83 -12.32 -22.50 8.49
C ASP A 83 -11.59 -21.15 8.64
N LYS A 84 -10.58 -21.10 9.52
CA LYS A 84 -9.79 -19.89 9.78
C LYS A 84 -8.35 -20.25 10.15
N ASN A 85 -7.40 -19.62 9.48
CA ASN A 85 -5.97 -19.72 9.73
C ASN A 85 -5.41 -18.32 10.01
N CYS A 86 -4.48 -18.20 10.96
CA CYS A 86 -4.04 -16.90 11.46
C CYS A 86 -2.52 -16.79 11.46
N TYR A 87 -2.04 -15.62 11.01
CA TYR A 87 -0.70 -15.14 11.31
C TYR A 87 -0.77 -14.24 12.54
N ASN A 88 0.07 -14.50 13.53
CA ASN A 88 0.25 -13.60 14.67
C ASN A 88 1.47 -12.74 14.39
N LEU A 89 1.32 -11.42 14.22
CA LEU A 89 2.42 -10.53 13.83
C LEU A 89 2.87 -9.64 15.01
N PRO A 90 4.18 -9.39 15.19
CA PRO A 90 4.75 -8.67 16.33
C PRO A 90 4.61 -7.15 16.20
N PHE A 91 3.39 -6.63 16.04
CA PHE A 91 3.16 -5.21 15.83
C PHE A 91 3.03 -4.40 17.12
N GLU A 92 3.50 -3.15 17.07
CA GLU A 92 3.34 -2.19 18.16
C GLU A 92 1.88 -1.71 18.21
N PRO A 93 1.19 -1.81 19.34
CA PRO A 93 -0.16 -1.28 19.48
C PRO A 93 -0.21 0.22 19.20
N GLN A 94 -1.30 0.70 18.59
CA GLN A 94 -1.53 2.13 18.27
C GLN A 94 -0.58 2.75 17.25
N ALA A 95 0.39 2.00 16.72
CA ALA A 95 1.19 2.47 15.61
C ALA A 95 0.43 2.34 14.28
N LYS A 96 0.81 3.22 13.34
CA LYS A 96 0.34 3.18 11.95
C LYS A 96 1.25 2.26 11.15
N TYR A 97 0.66 1.46 10.28
CA TYR A 97 1.40 0.52 9.41
C TYR A 97 0.87 0.59 7.99
N ILE A 98 1.79 0.50 7.03
CA ILE A 98 1.50 -0.09 5.73
C ILE A 98 1.56 -1.60 5.91
N LEU A 99 0.50 -2.31 5.55
CA LEU A 99 0.45 -3.77 5.51
C LEU A 99 0.19 -4.21 4.07
N ARG A 100 0.97 -5.15 3.56
CA ARG A 100 0.80 -5.71 2.22
C ARG A 100 0.70 -7.22 2.29
N ALA A 101 -0.30 -7.78 1.63
CA ALA A 101 -0.48 -9.22 1.48
C ALA A 101 -0.36 -9.57 0.00
N GLY A 102 0.60 -10.42 -0.33
CA GLY A 102 0.86 -10.89 -1.69
C GLY A 102 0.39 -12.31 -1.92
N PHE A 103 -0.21 -12.52 -3.09
CA PHE A 103 -0.77 -13.78 -3.53
C PHE A 103 -0.28 -14.06 -4.94
N TYR A 104 0.60 -15.05 -5.10
CA TYR A 104 0.98 -15.59 -6.39
C TYR A 104 0.62 -17.08 -6.44
N TYR A 105 -0.37 -17.44 -7.26
CA TYR A 105 -0.94 -18.80 -7.27
C TYR A 105 0.02 -19.82 -7.88
N GLY A 106 0.67 -19.47 -9.01
CA GLY A 106 1.63 -20.33 -9.70
C GLY A 106 1.13 -21.75 -10.04
N ASN A 107 -0.19 -21.97 -10.05
CA ASN A 107 -0.82 -23.28 -10.22
C ASN A 107 -0.27 -24.37 -9.28
N HIS A 108 0.02 -24.01 -8.03
CA HIS A 108 0.69 -24.89 -7.06
C HIS A 108 -0.02 -26.23 -6.83
N ASP A 109 -1.35 -26.25 -6.93
CA ASP A 109 -2.22 -27.43 -6.74
C ASP A 109 -2.56 -28.16 -8.05
N ASN A 110 -2.06 -27.69 -9.20
CA ASN A 110 -2.36 -28.20 -10.54
C ASN A 110 -3.84 -28.13 -10.97
N LEU A 111 -4.65 -27.29 -10.35
CA LEU A 111 -6.08 -27.18 -10.65
C LEU A 111 -6.43 -26.10 -11.68
N LEU A 112 -5.52 -25.18 -11.97
CA LEU A 112 -5.73 -24.00 -12.83
C LEU A 112 -6.92 -23.14 -12.37
N LYS A 113 -7.21 -23.18 -11.07
CA LYS A 113 -8.39 -22.58 -10.44
C LYS A 113 -7.97 -21.92 -9.13
N PRO A 114 -7.44 -20.68 -9.21
CA PRO A 114 -7.09 -19.97 -7.99
C PRO A 114 -8.33 -19.82 -7.09
N PRO A 115 -8.19 -19.95 -5.75
CA PRO A 115 -9.28 -19.95 -4.77
C PRO A 115 -9.86 -18.57 -4.48
N THR A 116 -11.17 -18.51 -4.25
CA THR A 116 -11.81 -17.35 -3.62
C THR A 116 -11.77 -17.50 -2.09
N PHE A 117 -11.33 -16.47 -1.38
CA PHE A 117 -11.24 -16.48 0.09
C PHE A 117 -11.32 -15.08 0.69
N VAL A 118 -11.52 -15.00 2.00
CA VAL A 118 -11.55 -13.74 2.75
C VAL A 118 -10.25 -13.60 3.54
N LEU A 119 -9.54 -12.49 3.33
CA LEU A 119 -8.45 -12.04 4.19
C LEU A 119 -9.03 -11.14 5.27
N GLU A 120 -8.79 -11.47 6.54
CA GLU A 120 -9.17 -10.63 7.67
C GLU A 120 -7.94 -10.06 8.39
N VAL A 121 -7.98 -8.77 8.73
CA VAL A 121 -6.95 -8.10 9.54
C VAL A 121 -7.59 -7.50 10.78
N ASP A 122 -7.07 -7.86 11.96
CA ASP A 122 -7.54 -7.40 13.29
C ASP A 122 -9.06 -7.55 13.52
N ARG A 123 -9.73 -8.48 12.81
CA ARG A 123 -11.20 -8.68 12.81
C ARG A 123 -12.03 -7.42 12.48
N LYS A 124 -11.37 -6.38 11.98
CA LYS A 124 -11.96 -5.08 11.62
C LYS A 124 -11.97 -4.88 10.13
N LEU A 125 -10.98 -5.48 9.47
CA LEU A 125 -10.81 -5.42 8.04
C LEU A 125 -11.09 -6.77 7.45
N SER A 126 -11.95 -6.82 6.44
CA SER A 126 -12.16 -8.01 5.63
C SER A 126 -12.07 -7.65 4.16
N VAL A 127 -11.25 -8.39 3.43
CA VAL A 127 -11.12 -8.29 1.98
C VAL A 127 -11.41 -9.63 1.33
N THR A 128 -12.41 -9.67 0.45
CA THR A 128 -12.67 -10.86 -0.36
C THR A 128 -11.75 -10.86 -1.56
N VAL A 129 -10.82 -11.81 -1.61
CA VAL A 129 -10.02 -12.13 -2.80
C VAL A 129 -10.87 -13.03 -3.68
N THR A 130 -11.34 -12.52 -4.82
CA THR A 130 -12.25 -13.23 -5.72
C THR A 130 -11.55 -13.67 -7.00
N THR A 131 -11.65 -14.95 -7.31
CA THR A 131 -11.05 -15.62 -8.47
C THR A 131 -12.07 -16.60 -9.09
N SER A 132 -11.95 -17.92 -8.88
CA SER A 132 -12.88 -18.94 -9.37
C SER A 132 -13.03 -20.10 -8.36
N LEU A 133 -14.23 -20.23 -7.76
CA LEU A 133 -14.68 -21.29 -6.83
C LEU A 133 -14.00 -21.36 -5.44
N ASP A 134 -14.67 -22.06 -4.51
CA ASP A 134 -14.20 -22.39 -3.16
C ASP A 134 -13.08 -23.44 -3.22
N HIS A 135 -11.84 -22.98 -3.16
CA HIS A 135 -10.64 -23.82 -3.15
C HIS A 135 -9.70 -23.41 -2.01
N VAL A 136 -8.57 -24.09 -1.87
CA VAL A 136 -7.66 -23.96 -0.72
C VAL A 136 -7.02 -22.57 -0.69
N PRO A 137 -7.27 -21.72 0.33
CA PRO A 137 -6.66 -20.40 0.41
C PRO A 137 -5.15 -20.50 0.61
N PHE A 138 -4.42 -19.49 0.12
CA PHE A 138 -2.97 -19.42 0.24
C PHE A 138 -2.50 -17.99 0.43
N ILE A 139 -1.24 -17.82 0.82
CA ILE A 139 -0.54 -16.54 0.85
C ILE A 139 0.93 -16.73 0.48
N SER A 140 1.48 -15.79 -0.29
CA SER A 140 2.87 -15.84 -0.74
C SER A 140 3.75 -14.89 0.07
N THR A 141 3.26 -13.68 0.35
CA THR A 141 4.02 -12.70 1.13
C THR A 141 3.18 -11.93 2.12
N ILE A 142 3.79 -11.56 3.24
CA ILE A 142 3.27 -10.56 4.18
C ILE A 142 4.35 -9.52 4.39
N GLU A 143 4.05 -8.26 4.11
CA GLU A 143 4.97 -7.16 4.34
C GLU A 143 4.32 -6.12 5.25
N SER A 144 5.09 -5.54 6.15
CA SER A 144 4.64 -4.43 6.97
C SER A 144 5.74 -3.40 7.15
N GLN A 145 5.33 -2.14 7.16
CA GLN A 145 6.22 -1.01 7.41
C GLN A 145 5.51 -0.03 8.33
N GLN A 146 6.08 0.20 9.51
CA GLN A 146 5.59 1.18 10.46
C GLN A 146 5.76 2.58 9.87
N LEU A 147 4.69 3.36 9.97
CA LEU A 147 4.65 4.76 9.62
C LEU A 147 4.90 5.58 10.88
N TYR A 148 5.88 6.48 10.81
CA TYR A 148 6.25 7.40 11.88
C TYR A 148 6.24 8.85 11.39
N GLY A 149 6.38 9.78 12.34
CA GLY A 149 6.32 11.21 12.06
C GLY A 149 4.88 11.73 12.15
N LYS A 150 4.73 12.90 12.77
CA LYS A 150 3.42 13.54 12.99
C LYS A 150 2.71 13.93 11.69
N ASP A 151 3.49 14.15 10.64
CA ASP A 151 3.00 14.61 9.33
C ASP A 151 2.73 13.43 8.37
N THR A 152 2.92 12.18 8.81
CA THR A 152 2.68 11.00 7.98
C THR A 152 1.21 10.57 8.03
N TYR A 153 0.54 10.71 6.88
CA TYR A 153 -0.90 10.54 6.66
C TYR A 153 -1.71 11.20 7.78
N LYS A 154 -1.43 12.49 8.01
CA LYS A 154 -1.88 13.21 9.21
C LYS A 154 -3.39 13.38 9.32
N LEU A 155 -4.13 13.32 8.20
CA LEU A 155 -5.59 13.38 8.20
C LEU A 155 -6.25 12.00 8.44
N MET A 156 -5.46 10.92 8.52
CA MET A 156 -5.95 9.58 8.85
C MET A 156 -6.36 9.55 10.33
N GLN A 157 -7.66 9.40 10.58
CA GLN A 157 -8.22 9.36 11.93
C GLN A 157 -7.86 8.05 12.65
N ASN A 158 -7.76 8.10 13.99
CA ASN A 158 -7.64 6.90 14.81
C ASN A 158 -8.88 6.03 14.58
N HIS A 159 -8.68 4.75 14.27
CA HIS A 159 -9.70 3.75 13.86
C HIS A 159 -10.10 3.72 12.39
N THR A 160 -9.52 4.54 11.53
CA THR A 160 -9.73 4.42 10.07
C THR A 160 -8.73 3.44 9.47
N ALA A 161 -9.22 2.53 8.64
CA ALA A 161 -8.40 1.74 7.72
C ALA A 161 -8.52 2.34 6.31
N LEU A 162 -7.38 2.50 5.64
CA LEU A 162 -7.31 3.01 4.27
C LEU A 162 -6.87 1.90 3.31
N TYR A 163 -7.60 1.74 2.21
CA TYR A 163 -7.24 0.89 1.09
C TYR A 163 -6.55 1.72 0.02
N LEU A 164 -5.41 1.28 -0.50
CA LEU A 164 -4.74 1.97 -1.59
C LEU A 164 -5.44 1.68 -2.92
N GLU A 165 -6.00 2.70 -3.56
CA GLU A 165 -6.59 2.59 -4.89
C GLU A 165 -5.53 2.86 -5.98
N LYS A 166 -4.75 3.92 -5.79
CA LYS A 166 -3.73 4.37 -6.75
C LYS A 166 -2.56 5.04 -6.02
N ARG A 167 -1.34 4.73 -6.46
CA ARG A 167 -0.13 5.51 -6.16
C ARG A 167 0.64 5.68 -7.45
N ILE A 168 0.61 6.87 -8.01
CA ILE A 168 1.09 7.15 -9.37
C ILE A 168 2.21 8.19 -9.31
N ASN A 169 3.32 7.91 -9.98
CA ASN A 169 4.42 8.83 -10.28
C ASN A 169 4.23 9.37 -11.70
N TYR A 170 3.69 10.57 -11.82
CA TYR A 170 3.31 11.16 -13.09
C TYR A 170 4.52 11.73 -13.85
N GLY A 171 4.59 11.43 -15.14
CA GLY A 171 5.69 11.85 -16.02
C GLY A 171 6.91 10.93 -15.98
N ALA A 172 6.91 9.94 -15.08
CA ALA A 172 7.86 8.84 -15.11
C ALA A 172 7.44 7.80 -16.16
N ASN A 173 8.43 7.27 -16.88
CA ASN A 173 8.23 6.23 -17.88
C ASN A 173 8.52 4.83 -17.31
N GLU A 174 8.38 3.80 -18.15
CA GLU A 174 8.56 2.39 -17.76
C GLU A 174 9.98 2.03 -17.28
N THR A 175 10.98 2.90 -17.50
CA THR A 175 12.34 2.68 -16.97
C THR A 175 12.47 3.03 -15.49
N PHE A 176 11.50 3.78 -14.93
CA PHE A 176 11.46 4.07 -13.51
C PHE A 176 11.09 2.81 -12.72
N PRO A 177 11.89 2.40 -11.73
CA PRO A 177 11.58 1.23 -10.92
C PRO A 177 10.36 1.52 -10.05
N GLU A 178 9.31 0.69 -10.15
CA GLU A 178 8.09 0.88 -9.34
C GLU A 178 8.37 0.78 -7.84
N ARG A 179 9.43 0.06 -7.47
CA ARG A 179 9.84 -0.16 -6.09
C ARG A 179 11.27 0.31 -5.90
N LEU A 180 11.44 1.28 -5.02
CA LEU A 180 12.72 1.88 -4.69
C LEU A 180 13.43 1.08 -3.59
N SER A 181 14.74 1.30 -3.43
CA SER A 181 15.47 0.81 -2.27
C SER A 181 14.95 1.46 -0.98
N ILE A 182 15.12 0.78 0.14
CA ILE A 182 14.71 1.30 1.46
C ILE A 182 15.44 2.61 1.82
N ASP A 183 16.62 2.85 1.23
CA ASP A 183 17.37 4.10 1.38
C ASP A 183 16.81 5.26 0.53
N ALA A 184 15.91 4.97 -0.40
CA ALA A 184 15.25 5.97 -1.24
C ALA A 184 13.78 6.20 -0.83
N ASP A 185 13.09 5.17 -0.34
CA ASP A 185 11.76 5.27 0.26
C ASP A 185 11.70 4.47 1.57
N GLU A 186 11.83 5.18 2.69
CA GLU A 186 11.83 4.59 4.05
C GLU A 186 10.52 3.87 4.40
N PHE A 187 9.42 4.21 3.72
CA PHE A 187 8.13 3.55 3.89
C PHE A 187 7.91 2.41 2.90
N ASN A 188 8.89 2.08 2.06
CA ASN A 188 8.83 0.94 1.14
C ASN A 188 7.55 0.94 0.30
N ARG A 189 7.16 2.13 -0.20
CA ARG A 189 5.98 2.30 -1.04
C ARG A 189 6.30 1.92 -2.49
N ILE A 190 5.29 1.43 -3.18
CA ILE A 190 5.36 1.12 -4.61
C ILE A 190 4.70 2.25 -5.39
N TRP A 191 5.44 2.89 -6.29
CA TRP A 191 5.05 4.03 -7.10
C TRP A 191 4.95 3.62 -8.56
N LYS A 192 3.72 3.56 -9.09
CA LYS A 192 3.52 3.18 -10.50
C LYS A 192 3.90 4.37 -11.41
N PRO A 193 4.86 4.23 -12.34
CA PRO A 193 5.14 5.27 -13.32
C PRO A 193 3.97 5.39 -14.31
N GLU A 194 3.60 6.61 -14.65
CA GLU A 194 2.55 6.88 -15.63
C GLU A 194 2.86 8.13 -16.45
N GLU A 195 3.09 7.94 -17.74
CA GLU A 195 3.14 9.03 -18.71
C GLU A 195 1.72 9.36 -19.19
N ILE A 196 1.41 10.65 -19.28
CA ILE A 196 0.12 11.13 -19.79
C ILE A 196 0.40 11.97 -21.05
N PRO A 197 0.24 11.42 -22.27
CA PRO A 197 0.64 12.08 -23.52
C PRO A 197 -0.02 13.44 -23.78
N SER A 198 -1.15 13.73 -23.12
CA SER A 198 -1.83 15.03 -23.18
C SER A 198 -1.10 16.14 -22.44
N TYR A 199 -0.07 15.82 -21.66
CA TYR A 199 0.73 16.77 -20.86
C TYR A 199 2.22 16.60 -21.16
N ARG A 200 3.00 17.64 -20.83
CA ARG A 200 4.47 17.57 -20.93
C ARG A 200 5.01 16.76 -19.77
N SER A 201 5.77 15.72 -20.05
CA SER A 201 6.61 15.06 -19.04
C SER A 201 7.82 15.94 -18.75
N LEU A 202 7.98 16.35 -17.50
CA LEU A 202 9.13 17.09 -17.01
C LEU A 202 10.10 16.12 -16.34
N THR A 203 11.31 16.05 -16.89
CA THR A 203 12.46 15.38 -16.29
C THR A 203 13.66 16.33 -16.33
N PRO A 204 14.30 16.62 -15.19
CA PRO A 204 15.54 17.36 -15.20
C PRO A 204 16.60 16.56 -15.99
N GLY A 205 17.11 17.15 -17.08
CA GLY A 205 18.06 16.50 -17.99
C GLY A 205 19.48 16.31 -17.43
N PHE A 206 19.65 16.28 -16.10
CA PHE A 206 20.93 16.12 -15.42
C PHE A 206 20.87 14.96 -14.42
N ASP A 207 21.95 14.18 -14.37
CA ASP A 207 22.15 13.05 -13.47
C ASP A 207 22.51 13.58 -12.06
N VAL A 208 21.53 14.16 -11.37
CA VAL A 208 21.67 14.39 -9.93
C VAL A 208 21.58 13.03 -9.26
N THR A 209 22.50 12.73 -8.34
CA THR A 209 22.42 11.52 -7.52
C THR A 209 21.24 11.65 -6.57
N ILE A 210 20.06 11.25 -7.04
CA ILE A 210 18.81 11.29 -6.28
C ILE A 210 18.82 10.13 -5.30
N THR A 211 19.45 10.35 -4.14
CA THR A 211 19.39 9.43 -3.01
C THR A 211 18.72 10.14 -1.85
N GLY A 212 17.75 9.46 -1.20
CA GLY A 212 17.01 9.97 -0.06
C GLY A 212 15.59 10.49 -0.34
N TRP A 213 15.02 11.10 0.69
CA TRP A 213 13.62 11.54 0.75
C TRP A 213 13.48 12.99 1.26
N ALA A 214 12.35 13.62 0.97
CA ALA A 214 12.07 14.99 1.38
C ALA A 214 11.73 15.06 2.89
N THR A 215 12.77 15.20 3.72
CA THR A 215 12.70 15.12 5.20
C THR A 215 11.83 16.18 5.90
N HIS A 216 11.37 17.21 5.18
CA HIS A 216 10.53 18.29 5.72
C HIS A 216 9.14 18.36 5.08
N SER A 217 8.82 17.42 4.20
CA SER A 217 7.53 17.35 3.51
C SER A 217 6.60 16.35 4.18
N GLU A 218 5.29 16.62 4.12
CA GLU A 218 4.27 15.65 4.55
C GLU A 218 4.50 14.31 3.85
N ASN A 219 4.30 13.20 4.55
CA ASN A 219 4.47 11.83 4.05
C ASN A 219 5.88 11.46 3.57
N TYR A 220 6.89 12.32 3.73
CA TYR A 220 8.29 12.03 3.40
C TYR A 220 8.45 11.38 2.00
N PRO A 221 7.97 12.01 0.90
CA PRO A 221 8.03 11.40 -0.42
C PRO A 221 9.48 11.16 -0.87
N PRO A 222 9.74 10.10 -1.65
CA PRO A 222 11.05 9.88 -2.24
C PRO A 222 11.41 11.02 -3.20
N PHE A 223 12.66 11.49 -3.17
CA PHE A 223 13.09 12.48 -4.14
C PHE A 223 13.00 11.96 -5.58
N ALA A 224 13.22 10.66 -5.78
CA ALA A 224 13.13 10.01 -7.09
C ALA A 224 11.73 10.13 -7.70
N VAL A 225 10.69 10.23 -6.87
CA VAL A 225 9.30 10.45 -7.32
C VAL A 225 9.05 11.92 -7.62
N LEU A 226 9.50 12.82 -6.74
CA LEU A 226 9.34 14.28 -6.94
C LEU A 226 10.11 14.81 -8.18
N TRP A 227 11.07 14.04 -8.69
CA TRP A 227 11.87 14.39 -9.85
C TRP A 227 11.07 14.44 -11.16
N TYR A 228 10.01 13.65 -11.23
CA TYR A 228 9.14 13.56 -12.39
C TYR A 228 7.89 14.41 -12.17
N ALA A 229 7.37 14.99 -13.24
CA ALA A 229 6.06 15.62 -13.22
C ALA A 229 5.39 15.60 -14.59
N ILE A 230 4.08 15.73 -14.59
CA ILE A 230 3.32 16.22 -15.74
C ILE A 230 3.07 17.72 -15.59
N GLU A 231 3.11 18.46 -16.69
CA GLU A 231 2.82 19.89 -16.75
C GLU A 231 1.92 20.21 -17.94
N ALA A 232 0.89 21.03 -17.73
CA ALA A 232 0.07 21.52 -18.84
C ALA A 232 0.90 22.36 -19.82
N TYR A 233 0.48 22.46 -21.08
CA TYR A 233 1.25 23.22 -22.07
C TYR A 233 1.20 24.72 -21.80
N ASN A 234 0.06 25.21 -21.31
CA ASN A 234 -0.20 26.63 -21.09
C ASN A 234 -0.79 26.90 -19.71
N SER A 235 -0.62 28.11 -19.19
CA SER A 235 -1.22 28.53 -17.91
C SER A 235 -2.75 28.66 -17.96
N SER A 236 -3.33 28.79 -19.16
CA SER A 236 -4.78 28.74 -19.36
C SER A 236 -5.34 27.31 -19.37
N GLU A 237 -4.49 26.29 -19.39
CA GLU A 237 -4.90 24.89 -19.42
C GLU A 237 -4.85 24.27 -18.02
N SER A 238 -5.60 23.18 -17.85
CA SER A 238 -5.67 22.43 -16.60
C SER A 238 -5.26 20.98 -16.81
N ILE A 239 -4.70 20.37 -15.77
CA ILE A 239 -4.49 18.93 -15.69
C ILE A 239 -5.82 18.29 -15.25
N PHE A 240 -6.29 17.28 -15.97
CA PHE A 240 -7.53 16.56 -15.73
C PHE A 240 -7.22 15.07 -15.58
N LEU A 241 -7.48 14.53 -14.39
CA LEU A 241 -7.15 13.17 -14.01
C LEU A 241 -8.40 12.48 -13.45
N PRO A 242 -9.13 11.70 -14.26
CA PRO A 242 -10.24 10.91 -13.77
C PRO A 242 -9.72 9.75 -12.91
N VAL A 243 -10.25 9.63 -11.70
CA VAL A 243 -9.91 8.57 -10.74
C VAL A 243 -11.08 7.62 -10.61
N THR A 244 -10.96 6.45 -11.22
CA THR A 244 -11.93 5.36 -11.09
C THR A 244 -11.51 4.44 -9.95
N PHE A 245 -12.44 4.20 -9.03
CA PHE A 245 -12.29 3.33 -7.86
C PHE A 245 -12.63 1.88 -8.22
N GLN A 246 -12.01 0.92 -7.54
CA GLN A 246 -12.32 -0.50 -7.73
C GLN A 246 -13.79 -0.80 -7.37
N GLU A 247 -14.26 -0.22 -6.27
CA GLU A 247 -15.64 -0.36 -5.83
C GLU A 247 -16.48 0.87 -6.16
N LYS A 248 -17.65 0.62 -6.76
CA LYS A 248 -18.63 1.65 -7.09
C LYS A 248 -19.63 1.82 -5.94
N LYS A 249 -19.12 2.11 -4.74
CA LYS A 249 -19.94 2.40 -3.56
C LYS A 249 -19.67 3.79 -3.03
N SER A 250 -20.60 4.30 -2.22
CA SER A 250 -20.38 5.55 -1.54
C SER A 250 -19.46 5.36 -0.35
N GLN A 251 -18.34 6.09 -0.35
CA GLN A 251 -17.33 6.03 0.71
C GLN A 251 -16.51 7.32 0.74
N ALA A 252 -15.76 7.52 1.84
CA ALA A 252 -14.80 8.60 1.91
C ALA A 252 -13.49 8.17 1.25
N ALA A 253 -12.92 9.07 0.45
CA ALA A 253 -11.60 8.94 -0.14
C ALA A 253 -10.63 9.95 0.47
N TYR A 254 -9.36 9.56 0.51
CA TYR A 254 -8.22 10.36 0.94
C TYR A 254 -7.33 10.57 -0.28
N PHE A 255 -7.06 11.82 -0.63
CA PHE A 255 -6.14 12.16 -1.72
C PHE A 255 -4.87 12.81 -1.17
N VAL A 256 -3.72 12.47 -1.76
CA VAL A 256 -2.45 13.17 -1.56
C VAL A 256 -1.93 13.63 -2.91
N PHE A 257 -1.53 14.89 -3.00
CA PHE A 257 -0.90 15.48 -4.18
C PHE A 257 0.51 15.93 -3.84
N TYR A 258 1.46 15.58 -4.70
CA TYR A 258 2.88 15.88 -4.53
C TYR A 258 3.34 16.85 -5.60
N PHE A 259 4.03 17.93 -5.18
CA PHE A 259 4.48 18.98 -6.08
C PHE A 259 5.97 19.29 -5.89
N ALA A 260 6.67 19.41 -7.00
CA ALA A 260 8.02 19.94 -7.07
C ALA A 260 8.24 20.60 -8.45
N SER A 261 8.81 21.80 -8.46
CA SER A 261 9.15 22.53 -9.70
C SER A 261 10.67 22.61 -9.85
N PHE A 262 11.28 21.60 -10.47
CA PHE A 262 12.72 21.58 -10.77
C PHE A 262 13.10 22.36 -12.05
N VAL A 263 12.11 22.92 -12.76
CA VAL A 263 12.35 23.74 -13.94
C VAL A 263 12.78 25.13 -13.50
N TYR A 264 14.01 25.50 -13.88
CA TYR A 264 14.56 26.82 -13.61
C TYR A 264 13.98 27.86 -14.58
N TYR A 265 13.35 28.89 -14.02
CA TYR A 265 12.85 30.04 -14.77
C TYR A 265 13.48 31.33 -14.22
N PRO A 266 14.26 32.07 -15.03
CA PRO A 266 14.84 33.34 -14.59
C PRO A 266 13.73 34.30 -14.10
N ASN A 267 13.87 34.80 -12.87
CA ASN A 267 12.95 35.74 -12.22
C ASN A 267 11.57 35.19 -11.81
N ILE A 268 11.29 33.90 -11.97
CA ILE A 268 10.07 33.26 -11.47
C ILE A 268 10.47 32.33 -10.32
N THR A 269 9.89 32.55 -9.14
CA THR A 269 10.34 31.84 -7.92
C THR A 269 9.32 30.89 -7.32
N SER A 270 8.09 30.93 -7.83
CA SER A 270 6.99 30.02 -7.49
C SER A 270 5.88 30.08 -8.53
N ARG A 271 4.97 29.10 -8.49
CA ARG A 271 3.69 29.08 -9.18
C ARG A 271 2.59 28.72 -8.20
N THR A 272 1.36 29.13 -8.46
CA THR A 272 0.22 28.80 -7.60
C THR A 272 -0.82 28.02 -8.39
N VAL A 273 -1.32 26.93 -7.81
CA VAL A 273 -2.35 26.09 -8.43
C VAL A 273 -3.54 25.90 -7.49
N SER A 274 -4.72 25.74 -8.08
CA SER A 274 -5.93 25.32 -7.40
C SER A 274 -6.24 23.87 -7.75
N ILE A 275 -6.59 23.08 -6.73
CA ILE A 275 -6.99 21.69 -6.86
C ILE A 275 -8.51 21.62 -6.72
N TYR A 276 -9.16 21.06 -7.72
CA TYR A 276 -10.59 20.82 -7.76
C TYR A 276 -10.88 19.33 -7.76
N ILE A 277 -11.96 18.95 -7.09
CA ILE A 277 -12.50 17.60 -7.08
C ILE A 277 -13.96 17.70 -7.47
N ASP A 278 -14.33 17.03 -8.57
CA ASP A 278 -15.67 17.10 -9.18
C ASP A 278 -16.15 18.54 -9.44
N GLY A 279 -15.21 19.41 -9.83
CA GLY A 279 -15.46 20.83 -10.11
C GLY A 279 -15.55 21.73 -8.88
N GLU A 280 -15.49 21.17 -7.66
CA GLU A 280 -15.43 21.95 -6.43
C GLU A 280 -13.98 22.27 -6.06
N GLU A 281 -13.64 23.55 -5.90
CA GLU A 281 -12.32 23.96 -5.45
C GLU A 281 -12.10 23.51 -4.00
N LYS A 282 -11.05 22.70 -3.78
CA LYS A 282 -10.74 22.18 -2.46
C LYS A 282 -9.66 22.98 -1.76
N VAL A 283 -8.62 23.36 -2.50
CA VAL A 283 -7.44 24.01 -1.93
C VAL A 283 -6.62 24.69 -3.01
N LEU A 284 -6.01 25.81 -2.63
CA LEU A 284 -4.99 26.52 -3.39
C LEU A 284 -3.63 26.27 -2.72
N THR A 285 -2.61 25.94 -3.53
CA THR A 285 -1.26 25.69 -3.04
C THR A 285 -0.22 26.45 -3.86
N GLU A 286 0.71 27.08 -3.17
CA GLU A 286 1.92 27.64 -3.77
C GLU A 286 2.97 26.53 -3.93
N ILE A 287 3.61 26.50 -5.10
CA ILE A 287 4.68 25.59 -5.46
C ILE A 287 5.94 26.44 -5.70
N PRO A 288 6.84 26.54 -4.72
CA PRO A 288 8.09 27.26 -4.88
C PRO A 288 9.04 26.52 -5.82
N ASP A 289 10.10 27.21 -6.23
CA ASP A 289 11.26 26.59 -6.85
C ASP A 289 11.80 25.46 -5.95
N ALA A 290 11.87 24.24 -6.50
CA ALA A 290 12.32 23.04 -5.80
C ALA A 290 13.76 23.16 -5.27
N TYR A 291 14.61 24.00 -5.86
CA TYR A 291 15.97 24.27 -5.37
C TYR A 291 15.99 25.00 -4.02
N LYS A 292 14.85 25.52 -3.54
CA LYS A 292 14.70 26.04 -2.17
C LYS A 292 14.51 24.93 -1.13
N GLY A 293 14.43 23.66 -1.54
CA GLY A 293 14.24 22.53 -0.64
C GLY A 293 12.83 22.40 -0.06
N ILE A 294 11.83 23.02 -0.70
CA ILE A 294 10.43 22.99 -0.27
C ILE A 294 9.62 22.22 -1.32
N PHE A 295 8.98 21.13 -0.88
CA PHE A 295 8.16 20.27 -1.74
C PHE A 295 6.75 20.17 -1.14
N PRO A 296 5.81 21.00 -1.61
CA PRO A 296 4.45 20.98 -1.11
C PRO A 296 3.80 19.62 -1.32
N VAL A 297 3.14 19.17 -0.26
CA VAL A 297 2.30 17.97 -0.28
C VAL A 297 0.95 18.38 0.27
N VAL A 298 -0.10 18.05 -0.47
CA VAL A 298 -1.46 18.47 -0.16
C VAL A 298 -2.32 17.24 0.06
N SER A 299 -2.76 17.03 1.30
CA SER A 299 -3.73 15.98 1.64
C SER A 299 -5.14 16.54 1.73
N ILE A 300 -6.10 15.83 1.13
CA ILE A 300 -7.53 16.18 1.15
C ILE A 300 -8.31 14.97 1.65
N TYR A 301 -9.01 15.15 2.77
CA TYR A 301 -9.89 14.16 3.37
C TYR A 301 -10.95 14.83 4.27
N PRO A 302 -12.21 14.38 4.27
CA PRO A 302 -12.79 13.36 3.41
C PRO A 302 -13.20 13.91 2.04
N VAL A 303 -13.03 13.10 1.00
CA VAL A 303 -13.65 13.30 -0.33
C VAL A 303 -14.77 12.29 -0.50
N ASN A 304 -16.01 12.74 -0.59
CA ASN A 304 -17.15 11.83 -0.74
C ASN A 304 -17.23 11.32 -2.17
N THR A 305 -17.14 10.01 -2.35
CA THR A 305 -17.33 9.36 -3.65
C THR A 305 -18.76 8.80 -3.71
N THR A 306 -19.45 8.96 -4.84
CA THR A 306 -20.81 8.39 -5.03
C THR A 306 -20.95 7.58 -6.31
N ASN A 307 -20.22 7.94 -7.37
CA ASN A 307 -20.42 7.40 -8.72
C ASN A 307 -19.26 6.49 -9.20
N GLY A 308 -18.38 6.04 -8.30
CA GLY A 308 -17.26 5.16 -8.64
C GLY A 308 -16.12 5.82 -9.45
N THR A 309 -16.31 7.06 -9.90
CA THR A 309 -15.26 7.90 -10.50
C THR A 309 -15.37 9.30 -9.92
N VAL A 310 -14.22 9.91 -9.66
CA VAL A 310 -14.06 11.31 -9.24
C VAL A 310 -13.09 12.00 -10.20
N ASN A 311 -13.39 13.23 -10.58
CA ASN A 311 -12.56 14.00 -11.49
C ASN A 311 -11.65 14.96 -10.70
N VAL A 312 -10.34 14.73 -10.76
CA VAL A 312 -9.35 15.68 -10.25
C VAL A 312 -9.02 16.68 -11.34
N THR A 313 -9.07 17.97 -11.02
CA THR A 313 -8.57 19.03 -11.90
C THR A 313 -7.55 19.88 -11.16
N ILE A 314 -6.40 20.17 -11.79
CA ILE A 314 -5.39 21.08 -11.26
C ILE A 314 -5.20 22.22 -12.26
N SER A 315 -5.49 23.44 -11.83
CA SER A 315 -5.47 24.64 -12.67
C SER A 315 -4.49 25.66 -12.13
N ALA A 316 -3.83 26.41 -12.99
CA ALA A 316 -3.10 27.59 -12.54
C ALA A 316 -4.09 28.63 -11.99
N VAL A 317 -3.73 29.26 -10.88
CA VAL A 317 -4.48 30.41 -10.35
C VAL A 317 -4.30 31.60 -11.30
N GLU A 318 -5.31 32.46 -11.41
CA GLU A 318 -5.23 33.68 -12.21
C GLU A 318 -3.99 34.52 -11.81
N GLY A 319 -3.18 34.90 -12.79
CA GLY A 319 -1.92 35.61 -12.56
C GLY A 319 -0.72 34.74 -12.16
N SER A 320 -0.91 33.42 -11.99
CA SER A 320 0.22 32.49 -11.78
C SER A 320 1.11 32.46 -13.03
N PRO A 321 2.44 32.58 -12.88
CA PRO A 321 3.35 32.80 -14.00
C PRO A 321 3.64 31.54 -14.83
N LEU A 322 3.25 30.36 -14.34
CA LEU A 322 3.57 29.07 -14.94
C LEU A 322 2.34 28.15 -15.00
N PRO A 323 2.30 27.18 -15.94
CA PRO A 323 1.23 26.19 -16.01
C PRO A 323 1.07 25.36 -14.73
N PRO A 324 -0.07 24.67 -14.50
CA PRO A 324 -0.13 23.68 -13.43
C PRO A 324 0.81 22.49 -13.71
N LEU A 325 1.38 21.93 -12.63
CA LEU A 325 2.15 20.68 -12.67
C LEU A 325 1.71 19.74 -11.56
N LEU A 326 2.01 18.45 -11.69
CA LEU A 326 1.83 17.44 -10.66
C LEU A 326 2.94 16.38 -10.76
N CYS A 327 3.60 16.07 -9.64
CA CYS A 327 4.61 15.01 -9.60
C CYS A 327 4.00 13.65 -9.37
N ALA A 328 3.18 13.53 -8.32
CA ALA A 328 2.62 12.25 -7.94
C ALA A 328 1.27 12.43 -7.24
N MET A 329 0.50 11.35 -7.22
CA MET A 329 -0.78 11.29 -6.50
C MET A 329 -0.94 9.95 -5.80
N GLU A 330 -1.42 10.01 -4.56
CA GLU A 330 -1.95 8.85 -3.87
C GLU A 330 -3.45 9.02 -3.66
N VAL A 331 -4.19 7.92 -3.83
CA VAL A 331 -5.62 7.86 -3.60
C VAL A 331 -5.91 6.64 -2.76
N PHE A 332 -6.63 6.87 -1.65
CA PHE A 332 -7.11 5.83 -0.77
C PHE A 332 -8.61 5.94 -0.57
N THR A 333 -9.21 4.83 -0.14
CA THR A 333 -10.60 4.78 0.29
C THR A 333 -10.72 4.23 1.70
N THR A 334 -11.68 4.71 2.48
CA THR A 334 -11.94 4.18 3.82
C THR A 334 -12.55 2.79 3.74
N MET A 335 -12.04 1.85 4.51
CA MET A 335 -12.54 0.48 4.51
C MET A 335 -13.60 0.27 5.60
N SER A 336 -14.69 -0.39 5.23
CA SER A 336 -15.62 -1.07 6.15
C SER A 336 -15.74 -2.56 5.81
N GLU A 337 -15.78 -2.89 4.51
CA GLU A 337 -15.57 -4.22 3.88
C GLU A 337 -15.03 -3.94 2.47
N VAL A 338 -14.07 -4.69 1.92
CA VAL A 338 -13.59 -4.48 0.54
C VAL A 338 -13.64 -5.79 -0.27
N VAL A 339 -14.00 -5.72 -1.55
CA VAL A 339 -13.99 -6.85 -2.49
C VAL A 339 -12.93 -6.56 -3.54
N SER A 340 -11.82 -7.29 -3.48
CA SER A 340 -10.77 -7.21 -4.49
C SER A 340 -10.95 -8.32 -5.53
N LYS A 341 -11.02 -7.93 -6.80
CA LYS A 341 -11.12 -8.86 -7.92
C LYS A 341 -9.76 -9.04 -8.56
N ALA A 342 -9.41 -10.30 -8.85
CA ALA A 342 -8.31 -10.62 -9.73
C ALA A 342 -8.48 -9.94 -11.11
N SER A 343 -7.38 -9.50 -11.73
CA SER A 343 -7.39 -9.14 -13.15
C SER A 343 -7.69 -10.38 -13.99
N ASP A 344 -8.68 -10.29 -14.87
CA ASP A 344 -9.34 -11.41 -15.57
C ASP A 344 -8.52 -12.07 -16.70
N HIS A 345 -7.19 -12.07 -16.59
CA HIS A 345 -6.31 -12.63 -17.62
C HIS A 345 -5.16 -13.44 -16.99
N ASP A 346 -5.16 -14.75 -17.30
CA ASP A 346 -4.23 -15.83 -16.95
C ASP A 346 -4.45 -16.62 -15.65
N TYR A 347 -5.23 -17.71 -15.77
CA TYR A 347 -5.44 -18.78 -14.79
C TYR A 347 -4.16 -19.47 -14.24
N ILE A 348 -3.00 -19.20 -14.85
CA ILE A 348 -1.69 -19.76 -14.46
C ILE A 348 -0.85 -18.74 -13.67
N ASN A 349 -0.99 -17.44 -13.94
CA ASN A 349 -0.12 -16.38 -13.44
C ASN A 349 -0.86 -15.36 -12.55
N PHE A 350 -1.86 -15.80 -11.78
CA PHE A 350 -2.55 -14.91 -10.85
C PHE A 350 -1.55 -14.31 -9.84
N SER A 351 -1.43 -12.98 -9.86
CA SER A 351 -0.67 -12.16 -8.91
C SER A 351 -1.55 -11.04 -8.38
N LEU A 352 -1.67 -10.93 -7.06
CA LEU A 352 -2.39 -9.86 -6.38
C LEU A 352 -1.57 -9.39 -5.20
N VAL A 353 -1.37 -8.07 -5.08
CA VAL A 353 -0.81 -7.43 -3.89
C VAL A 353 -1.85 -6.47 -3.35
N LEU A 354 -2.37 -6.78 -2.17
CA LEU A 354 -3.27 -5.90 -1.45
C LEU A 354 -2.44 -5.00 -0.54
N VAL A 355 -2.68 -3.68 -0.60
CA VAL A 355 -1.97 -2.70 0.21
C VAL A 355 -2.95 -1.96 1.10
N PHE A 356 -2.72 -2.06 2.40
CA PHE A 356 -3.53 -1.48 3.46
C PHE A 356 -2.72 -0.50 4.28
N PHE A 357 -3.39 0.55 4.72
CA PHE A 357 -2.87 1.53 5.66
C PHE A 357 -3.74 1.44 6.89
N LEU A 358 -3.17 0.98 8.00
CA LEU A 358 -3.93 0.62 9.20
C LEU A 358 -3.35 1.30 10.43
N VAL A 359 -4.24 1.75 11.31
CA VAL A 359 -3.89 2.02 12.71
C VAL A 359 -4.35 0.81 13.51
N LEU A 360 -3.42 0.02 14.03
CA LEU A 360 -3.77 -1.14 14.83
C LEU A 360 -4.32 -0.69 16.17
N SER A 361 -5.50 -1.18 16.51
CA SER A 361 -6.09 -0.89 17.81
C SER A 361 -5.52 -1.78 18.89
N LEU A 362 -5.56 -1.32 20.15
CA LEU A 362 -5.39 -2.21 21.30
C LEU A 362 -6.54 -3.23 21.29
N SER A 363 -6.26 -4.50 20.99
CA SER A 363 -7.09 -5.58 21.53
C SER A 363 -6.70 -5.78 22.99
N LEU A 364 -7.25 -4.95 23.89
CA LEU A 364 -7.36 -5.36 25.29
C LEU A 364 -8.45 -6.44 25.34
N SER A 365 -8.10 -7.68 25.03
CA SER A 365 -8.94 -8.84 25.29
C SER A 365 -8.10 -9.97 25.85
N GLY A 366 -8.04 -10.03 27.19
CA GLY A 366 -7.58 -11.21 27.92
C GLY A 366 -6.84 -10.94 29.23
N LEU A 367 -7.47 -10.25 30.18
CA LEU A 367 -7.30 -10.58 31.60
C LEU A 367 -8.41 -11.55 32.00
#